data_AF-A0A391NIJ7-F1
#
_entry.id   AF-A0A391NIJ7-F1
#
_cell.length_a   1.000
_cell.length_b   1.000
_cell.length_c   1.000
_cell.angle_alpha   90.00
_cell.angle_beta   90.00
_cell.angle_gamma   90.00
#
_symmetry.space_group_name_H-M   'P 1'
#
loop_
_entity.id
_entity.type
_entity.pdbx_description
1 polymer ?
#
loop_
_entity_poly.entity_id
_entity_poly.type
_entity_poly.pdbx_seq_one_letter_code
_entity_poly.pdbx_strand_id
1 'polypeptide(L)'
;MTTTIFPRLSFARLVKEIASKYASVADGYRWQEQALEALQAAAEAFMIGLFEDGNLCCLHAKRVTIMAKDMMLVCRLRESHHGG
;
A
#
# COMPACT_ATOMS: atom_id res chain seq x y z
N MET A 1 12.40 -14.01 -4.94
CA MET A 1 11.77 -13.58 -6.21
C MET A 1 10.37 -13.12 -5.89
N THR A 2 10.15 -11.83 -5.63
CA THR A 2 8.81 -11.27 -5.40
C THR A 2 8.19 -10.97 -6.76
N THR A 3 7.12 -11.70 -7.10
CA THR A 3 6.33 -11.41 -8.30
C THR A 3 5.61 -10.08 -8.11
N THR A 4 5.86 -9.14 -9.00
CA THR A 4 5.21 -7.83 -8.97
C THR A 4 3.74 -7.95 -9.38
N ILE A 5 2.83 -7.38 -8.57
CA ILE A 5 1.38 -7.44 -8.82
C ILE A 5 0.93 -6.30 -9.74
N PHE A 6 1.44 -5.09 -9.55
CA PHE A 6 1.04 -3.92 -10.33
C PHE A 6 1.98 -3.65 -11.52
N PRO A 7 1.46 -3.07 -12.63
CA PRO A 7 2.33 -2.60 -13.70
C PRO A 7 3.30 -1.52 -13.21
N ARG A 8 4.61 -1.76 -13.36
CA ARG A 8 5.69 -0.88 -12.90
C ARG A 8 5.53 0.57 -13.36
N LEU A 9 5.15 0.78 -14.63
CA LEU A 9 5.00 2.13 -15.19
C LEU A 9 3.85 2.92 -14.54
N SER A 10 2.71 2.26 -14.30
CA SER A 10 1.55 2.90 -13.67
C SER A 10 1.84 3.27 -12.22
N PHE A 11 2.48 2.36 -11.47
CA PHE A 11 2.91 2.63 -10.10
C PHE A 11 3.93 3.78 -10.04
N ALA A 12 4.94 3.76 -10.91
CA ALA A 12 5.95 4.82 -10.97
C ALA A 12 5.36 6.20 -11.30
N ARG A 13 4.35 6.28 -12.18
CA ARG A 13 3.63 7.53 -12.48
C ARG A 13 2.89 8.05 -11.25
N LEU A 14 2.19 7.18 -10.52
CA LEU A 14 1.48 7.54 -9.30
C LEU A 14 2.44 8.08 -8.22
N VAL A 15 3.56 7.39 -8.00
CA VAL A 15 4.58 7.83 -7.02
C VAL A 15 5.10 9.22 -7.37
N LYS A 16 5.42 9.47 -8.65
CA LYS A 16 5.90 10.79 -9.11
C LYS A 16 4.83 11.87 -8.98
N GLU A 17 3.56 11.56 -9.26
CA GLU A 17 2.46 12.50 -9.09
C GLU A 17 2.28 12.90 -7.62
N ILE A 18 2.27 11.92 -6.72
CA ILE A 18 2.15 12.17 -5.28
C ILE A 18 3.34 12.99 -4.79
N ALA A 19 4.56 12.58 -5.13
CA ALA A 19 5.77 13.28 -4.70
C ALA A 19 5.85 14.73 -5.20
N SER A 20 5.32 15.01 -6.40
CA SER A 20 5.23 16.37 -6.94
C SER A 20 4.38 17.29 -6.05
N LYS A 21 3.32 16.77 -5.40
CA LYS A 21 2.48 17.54 -4.47
C LYS A 21 3.23 17.99 -3.21
N TYR A 22 4.33 17.30 -2.86
CA TYR A 22 5.16 17.58 -1.69
C TYR A 22 6.54 18.12 -2.04
N ALA A 23 6.87 18.26 -3.33
CA ALA A 23 8.16 18.76 -3.76
C ALA A 23 8.23 20.27 -3.54
N SER A 24 9.21 20.73 -2.76
CA SER A 24 9.52 22.16 -2.60
C SER A 24 10.40 22.72 -3.72
N VAL A 25 10.89 21.85 -4.61
CA VAL A 25 11.87 22.18 -5.66
C VAL A 25 11.15 22.33 -7.00
N ALA A 26 11.38 23.45 -7.69
CA ALA A 26 10.72 23.83 -8.93
C ALA A 26 10.86 22.78 -10.07
N ASP A 27 11.94 22.01 -10.08
CA ASP A 27 12.24 21.00 -11.12
C ASP A 27 11.83 19.56 -10.73
N GLY A 28 11.24 19.36 -9.55
CA GLY A 28 10.82 18.04 -9.05
C GLY A 28 11.96 17.09 -8.68
N TYR A 29 11.61 15.87 -8.23
CA TYR A 29 12.58 14.84 -7.82
C TYR A 29 13.05 13.97 -8.99
N ARG A 30 14.36 13.70 -9.06
CA ARG A 30 14.93 12.63 -9.90
C ARG A 30 14.84 11.29 -9.16
N TRP A 31 14.30 10.27 -9.82
CA TRP A 31 14.05 8.97 -9.21
C TRP A 31 15.04 7.93 -9.70
N GLN A 32 15.66 7.20 -8.76
CA GLN A 32 16.43 6.00 -9.06
C GLN A 32 15.48 4.82 -9.31
N GLU A 33 15.84 3.93 -10.24
CA GLU A 33 15.03 2.76 -10.58
C GLU A 33 14.81 1.84 -9.37
N GLN A 34 15.88 1.50 -8.64
CA GLN A 34 15.81 0.63 -7.46
C GLN A 34 14.93 1.23 -6.35
N ALA A 35 14.88 2.55 -6.21
CA ALA A 35 14.00 3.20 -5.24
C ALA A 35 12.52 3.02 -5.59
N LEU A 36 12.16 3.13 -6.87
CA LEU A 36 10.80 2.86 -7.34
C LEU A 36 10.42 1.39 -7.16
N GLU A 37 11.33 0.47 -7.45
CA GLU A 37 11.11 -0.97 -7.20
C GLU A 37 10.91 -1.28 -5.72
N ALA A 38 11.74 -0.71 -4.85
CA ALA A 38 11.63 -0.91 -3.40
C ALA A 38 10.29 -0.37 -2.85
N LEU A 39 9.88 0.82 -3.31
CA LEU A 39 8.57 1.38 -2.96
C LEU A 39 7.43 0.49 -3.43
N GLN A 40 7.52 -0.04 -4.65
CA GLN A 40 6.50 -0.93 -5.19
C GLN A 40 6.43 -2.24 -4.39
N ALA A 41 7.57 -2.86 -4.11
CA ALA A 41 7.63 -4.10 -3.33
C ALA A 41 7.07 -3.90 -1.91
N ALA A 42 7.40 -2.79 -1.24
CA ALA A 42 6.88 -2.47 0.07
C ALA A 42 5.37 -2.22 0.06
N ALA A 43 4.86 -1.47 -0.94
CA ALA A 43 3.43 -1.20 -1.09
C ALA A 43 2.63 -2.49 -1.36
N GLU A 44 3.13 -3.36 -2.24
CA GLU A 44 2.51 -4.65 -2.54
C GLU A 44 2.49 -5.57 -1.32
N ALA A 45 3.62 -5.71 -0.62
CA ALA A 45 3.70 -6.49 0.62
C ALA A 45 2.74 -5.96 1.68
N PHE A 46 2.63 -4.63 1.83
CA PHE A 46 1.69 -4.02 2.76
C PHE A 46 0.24 -4.33 2.39
N MET A 47 -0.13 -4.19 1.12
CA MET A 47 -1.49 -4.47 0.65
C MET A 47 -1.85 -5.95 0.82
N ILE A 48 -0.95 -6.88 0.49
CA ILE A 48 -1.15 -8.32 0.70
C ILE A 48 -1.49 -8.59 2.16
N GLY A 49 -0.63 -8.14 3.10
CA GLY A 49 -0.88 -8.35 4.52
C GLY A 49 -2.16 -7.66 5.01
N LEU A 50 -2.49 -6.47 4.48
CA LEU A 50 -3.72 -5.77 4.84
C LEU A 50 -4.97 -6.55 4.40
N PHE A 51 -4.95 -7.16 3.20
CA PHE A 51 -6.04 -7.98 2.71
C PHE A 51 -6.12 -9.36 3.38
N GLU A 52 -5.00 -9.94 3.80
CA GLU A 52 -4.98 -11.15 4.63
C GLU A 52 -5.70 -10.91 5.96
N ASP A 53 -5.35 -9.83 6.67
CA ASP A 53 -6.04 -9.43 7.91
C ASP A 53 -7.52 -9.12 7.66
N GLY A 54 -7.83 -8.44 6.54
CA GLY A 54 -9.19 -8.12 6.13
C GLY A 54 -10.03 -9.37 5.88
N ASN A 55 -9.42 -10.40 5.28
CA ASN A 55 -10.04 -11.69 5.07
C ASN A 55 -10.33 -12.41 6.39
N LEU A 56 -9.41 -12.35 7.37
CA LEU A 56 -9.65 -12.89 8.71
C LEU A 56 -10.82 -12.19 9.42
N CYS A 57 -10.92 -10.86 9.31
CA CYS A 57 -12.04 -10.10 9.87
C CYS A 57 -13.37 -10.46 9.19
N CYS A 58 -13.37 -10.62 7.86
CA CYS A 58 -14.53 -11.08 7.10
C CYS A 58 -15.00 -12.46 7.55
N LEU A 59 -14.07 -13.41 7.70
CA LEU A 59 -14.33 -14.77 8.15
C LEU A 59 -14.83 -14.80 9.60
N HIS A 60 -14.27 -13.98 10.49
CA HIS A 60 -14.75 -13.81 11.86
C HIS A 60 -16.22 -13.37 11.89
N ALA A 61 -16.62 -12.50 10.96
CA ALA A 61 -18.00 -12.08 10.78
C ALA A 61 -18.86 -13.06 9.96
N LYS A 62 -18.41 -14.30 9.76
CA LYS A 62 -19.09 -15.38 9.01
C LYS A 62 -19.45 -15.01 7.58
N ARG A 63 -18.63 -14.20 6.92
CA ARG A 63 -18.77 -13.83 5.51
C ARG A 63 -17.59 -14.33 4.70
N VAL A 64 -17.76 -14.33 3.38
CA VAL A 64 -16.70 -14.67 2.40
C VAL A 64 -16.31 -13.44 1.57
N THR A 65 -17.24 -12.50 1.35
CA THR A 65 -16.97 -11.24 0.65
C THR A 65 -16.42 -10.20 1.63
N ILE A 66 -15.16 -9.78 1.40
CA ILE A 66 -14.54 -8.67 2.13
C ILE A 66 -15.33 -7.39 1.87
N MET A 67 -15.64 -6.66 2.94
CA MET A 67 -16.36 -5.39 2.90
C MET A 67 -15.49 -4.25 3.44
N ALA A 68 -15.86 -3.01 3.13
CA ALA A 68 -15.17 -1.83 3.62
C ALA A 68 -15.04 -1.80 5.16
N LYS A 69 -16.04 -2.32 5.90
CA LYS A 69 -16.00 -2.42 7.36
C LYS A 69 -14.91 -3.34 7.90
N ASP A 70 -14.53 -4.38 7.15
CA ASP A 70 -13.46 -5.29 7.54
C ASP A 70 -12.10 -4.56 7.40
N MET A 71 -11.91 -3.84 6.29
CA MET A 71 -10.70 -3.05 6.05
C MET A 71 -10.57 -1.89 7.05
N MET A 72 -11.67 -1.20 7.37
CA MET A 72 -11.66 -0.12 8.38
C MET A 72 -11.29 -0.65 9.77
N LEU A 73 -11.77 -1.84 10.14
CA LEU A 73 -11.40 -2.48 11.40
C LEU A 73 -9.90 -2.80 11.43
N VAL A 74 -9.37 -3.38 10.35
CA VAL A 74 -7.94 -3.70 10.24
C VAL A 74 -7.08 -2.44 10.33
N CYS A 75 -7.41 -1.38 9.59
CA CYS A 75 -6.68 -0.11 9.65
C CYS A 75 -6.65 0.44 11.08
N ARG A 76 -7.81 0.44 11.77
CA ARG A 76 -7.91 0.94 13.15
C ARG A 76 -7.09 0.10 14.14
N LEU A 77 -7.06 -1.22 13.99
CA LEU A 77 -6.25 -2.11 14.82
C LEU A 77 -4.75 -1.94 14.56
N ARG A 78 -4.36 -1.75 13.29
CA ARG A 78 -2.96 -1.51 12.92
C ARG A 78 -2.46 -0.15 13.40
N GLU A 79 -3.27 0.90 13.35
CA GLU A 79 -2.96 2.21 13.93
C GLU A 79 -2.66 2.11 15.42
N SER A 80 -3.47 1.33 16.17
CA SER A 80 -3.23 1.12 17.61
C SER A 80 -1.94 0.37 17.94
N HIS A 81 -1.37 -0.36 16.97
CA HIS A 81 -0.14 -1.14 17.15
C HIS A 81 1.13 -0.36 16.74
N HIS A 82 1.01 0.72 15.97
CA HIS A 82 2.15 1.56 15.55
C HIS A 82 2.36 2.82 16.42
N GLY A 83 1.52 3.02 17.45
CA GLY A 83 1.62 4.12 18.41
C GLY A 83 2.45 3.82 19.65
N GLY A 84 3.59 3.12 19.50
CA GLY A 84 4.54 2.80 20.58
C GLY A 84 5.89 3.44 20.35
#